data_AF-A0A7J8SRH7-F1
#
_entry.id   AF-A0A7J8SRH7-F1
#
_cell.length_a   1.000
_cell.length_b   1.000
_cell.length_c   1.000
_cell.angle_alpha   90.00
_cell.angle_beta   90.00
_cell.angle_gamma   90.00
#
_symmetry.space_group_name_H-M   'P 1'
#
loop_
_entity.id
_entity.type
_entity.pdbx_description
1 polymer ?
#
loop_
_entity_poly.entity_id
_entity_poly.type
_entity_poly.pdbx_seq_one_letter_code
_entity_poly.pdbx_strand_id
1 'polypeptide(L)'
;SDPRLQQYHHNQLFQQQQQQVQLFPYNHDSSSLNSDFGGAVAAPAPASSSSSSAAAALSNVKLSDPNEVDDNTLMALAHQNYKAGNYKQALEHSSVVYERNPCRTDNLLLLGAIHYQLHDYDQCIAKNEEALRIDPHFAECYGNMANAWKEKGNIDTAIQYYLFAIE
;
A
#
# COMPACT_ATOMS: atom_id res chain seq x y z
N SER A 1 2.04 -20.16 22.89
CA SER A 1 1.47 -20.42 21.54
C SER A 1 2.54 -21.10 20.72
N ASP A 2 2.27 -22.29 20.18
CA ASP A 2 3.28 -23.10 19.46
C ASP A 2 3.46 -22.54 18.04
N PRO A 3 4.64 -22.02 17.67
CA PRO A 3 4.88 -21.41 16.36
C PRO A 3 4.65 -22.37 15.19
N ARG A 4 4.74 -23.69 15.42
CA ARG A 4 4.42 -24.71 14.41
C ARG A 4 2.94 -24.76 14.05
N LEU A 5 2.06 -24.45 15.00
CA LEU A 5 0.61 -24.41 14.75
C LEU A 5 0.22 -23.17 13.94
N GLN A 6 0.89 -22.03 14.16
CA GLN A 6 0.67 -20.82 13.34
C GLN A 6 1.13 -21.01 11.89
N GLN A 7 2.31 -21.62 11.69
CA GLN A 7 2.79 -21.93 10.35
C GLN A 7 1.91 -22.94 9.62
N TYR A 8 1.34 -23.90 10.35
CA TYR A 8 0.40 -24.87 9.80
C TYR A 8 -0.93 -24.22 9.36
N HIS A 9 -1.48 -23.33 10.19
CA HIS A 9 -2.68 -22.57 9.84
C HIS A 9 -2.46 -21.63 8.64
N HIS A 10 -1.30 -20.97 8.58
CA HIS A 10 -0.93 -20.11 7.45
C HIS A 10 -0.81 -20.91 6.14
N ASN A 11 -0.16 -22.07 6.17
CA ASN A 11 -0.06 -22.96 5.01
C ASN A 11 -1.41 -23.53 4.56
N GLN A 12 -2.35 -23.79 5.48
CA GLN A 12 -3.70 -24.25 5.12
C GLN A 12 -4.53 -23.17 4.44
N LEU A 13 -4.47 -21.93 4.94
CA LEU A 13 -5.17 -20.79 4.32
C LEU A 13 -4.62 -20.52 2.92
N PHE A 14 -3.29 -20.62 2.75
CA PHE A 14 -2.62 -20.46 1.46
C PHE A 14 -3.07 -21.51 0.43
N GLN A 15 -3.15 -22.79 0.82
CA GLN A 15 -3.66 -23.84 -0.08
C GLN A 15 -5.13 -23.65 -0.46
N GLN A 16 -5.95 -23.16 0.46
CA GLN A 16 -7.37 -22.94 0.20
C GLN A 16 -7.59 -21.78 -0.78
N GLN A 17 -6.71 -20.77 -0.75
CA GLN A 17 -6.78 -19.64 -1.67
C GLN A 17 -6.37 -20.03 -3.09
N GLN A 18 -5.33 -20.87 -3.27
CA GLN A 18 -4.92 -21.36 -4.59
C GLN A 18 -6.01 -22.17 -5.31
N GLN A 19 -6.86 -22.89 -4.57
CA GLN A 19 -7.94 -23.68 -5.19
C GLN A 19 -9.08 -22.81 -5.74
N GLN A 20 -9.25 -21.58 -5.26
CA GLN A 20 -10.33 -20.69 -5.72
C GLN A 20 -9.98 -19.92 -7.01
N VAL A 21 -8.70 -19.76 -7.33
CA VAL A 21 -8.24 -19.00 -8.52
C VAL A 21 -8.47 -19.75 -9.83
N GLN A 22 -8.65 -21.07 -9.81
CA GLN A 22 -8.78 -21.89 -11.04
C GLN A 22 -10.16 -21.82 -11.73
N LEU A 23 -11.09 -20.97 -11.28
CA LEU A 23 -12.50 -21.00 -11.73
C LEU A 23 -12.91 -19.88 -12.70
N PHE A 24 -11.99 -19.05 -13.21
CA PHE A 24 -12.34 -18.00 -14.18
C PHE A 24 -11.88 -18.33 -15.61
N PRO A 25 -12.80 -18.42 -16.61
CA PRO A 25 -12.42 -18.61 -17.99
C PRO A 25 -11.88 -17.29 -18.59
N TYR A 26 -10.65 -17.35 -19.11
CA TYR A 26 -10.01 -16.30 -19.89
C TYR A 26 -10.69 -16.15 -21.27
N ASN A 27 -11.27 -14.99 -21.56
CA ASN A 27 -11.63 -14.62 -22.94
C ASN A 27 -10.45 -13.92 -23.60
N HIS A 28 -9.86 -14.60 -24.57
CA HIS A 28 -8.94 -14.03 -25.56
C HIS A 28 -9.75 -13.19 -26.55
N ASP A 29 -9.36 -11.94 -26.79
CA ASP A 29 -9.55 -11.38 -28.12
C ASP A 29 -8.42 -10.42 -28.49
N SER A 30 -7.80 -10.71 -29.62
CA SER A 30 -6.61 -10.06 -30.17
C SER A 30 -6.79 -9.95 -31.68
N SER A 31 -6.78 -8.72 -32.20
CA SER A 31 -6.48 -8.31 -33.59
C SER A 31 -7.14 -6.94 -33.86
N SER A 32 -6.67 -5.98 -34.66
CA SER A 32 -5.47 -5.70 -35.47
C SER A 32 -5.85 -4.38 -36.22
N LEU A 33 -5.04 -3.33 -36.40
CA LEU A 33 -4.12 -3.07 -37.53
C LEU A 33 -3.83 -1.55 -37.61
N ASN A 34 -2.62 -1.22 -38.07
CA ASN A 34 -2.07 0.12 -38.32
C ASN A 34 -2.66 0.79 -39.59
N SER A 35 -2.65 2.14 -39.65
CA SER A 35 -1.73 2.95 -40.50
C SER A 35 -2.30 4.34 -40.89
N ASP A 36 -1.38 5.32 -40.88
CA ASP A 36 -1.26 6.49 -41.79
C ASP A 36 -1.62 7.94 -41.37
N PHE A 37 -0.51 8.70 -41.21
CA PHE A 37 -0.16 10.04 -41.72
C PHE A 37 -0.98 11.30 -41.37
N GLY A 38 -0.25 12.29 -40.84
CA GLY A 38 -0.42 13.69 -41.27
C GLY A 38 -0.17 14.78 -40.23
N GLY A 39 1.04 15.33 -40.20
CA GLY A 39 1.24 16.80 -40.20
C GLY A 39 0.98 17.62 -38.93
N ALA A 40 2.10 17.95 -38.28
CA ALA A 40 2.51 19.34 -37.96
C ALA A 40 2.12 20.00 -36.62
N VAL A 41 3.18 20.59 -36.05
CA VAL A 41 3.34 21.76 -35.17
C VAL A 41 3.09 21.69 -33.64
N ALA A 42 4.14 22.17 -32.96
CA ALA A 42 4.21 22.77 -31.61
C ALA A 42 4.35 21.83 -30.40
N ALA A 43 5.60 21.71 -29.94
CA ALA A 43 5.94 21.41 -28.56
C ALA A 43 5.43 22.51 -27.61
N PRO A 44 5.12 22.16 -26.35
CA PRO A 44 6.10 22.44 -25.30
C PRO A 44 6.41 21.24 -24.41
N ALA A 45 7.59 21.34 -23.78
CA ALA A 45 8.26 20.40 -22.89
C ALA A 45 7.49 20.15 -21.55
N PRO A 46 7.96 19.23 -20.69
CA PRO A 46 7.11 18.43 -19.81
C PRO A 46 6.63 19.21 -18.57
N ALA A 47 5.32 19.15 -18.31
CA ALA A 47 4.75 19.50 -17.02
C ALA A 47 4.97 18.35 -16.02
N SER A 48 6.23 18.18 -15.60
CA SER A 48 6.53 17.56 -14.31
C SER A 48 6.52 18.66 -13.23
N SER A 49 5.85 18.39 -12.11
CA SER A 49 5.83 19.16 -10.84
C SER A 49 4.62 20.08 -10.59
N SER A 50 3.48 19.47 -10.25
CA SER A 50 2.43 20.12 -9.45
C SER A 50 2.06 19.30 -8.21
N SER A 51 3.04 18.64 -7.58
CA SER A 51 2.87 17.95 -6.29
C SER A 51 3.45 18.73 -5.11
N SER A 52 4.10 19.89 -5.32
CA SER A 52 4.67 20.71 -4.24
C SER A 52 3.72 21.79 -3.70
N SER A 53 2.80 22.30 -4.53
CA SER A 53 1.87 23.38 -4.13
C SER A 53 0.77 22.89 -3.18
N ALA A 54 0.26 21.66 -3.37
CA ALA A 54 -0.72 21.08 -2.45
C ALA A 54 -0.12 20.81 -1.07
N ALA A 55 1.13 20.35 -1.01
CA ALA A 55 1.83 20.09 0.24
C ALA A 55 2.05 21.37 1.08
N ALA A 56 2.31 22.51 0.43
CA ALA A 56 2.45 23.80 1.12
C ALA A 56 1.11 24.43 1.53
N ALA A 57 0.00 24.11 0.83
CA ALA A 57 -1.32 24.60 1.20
C ALA A 57 -1.89 23.87 2.43
N LEU A 58 -1.57 22.58 2.59
CA LEU A 58 -2.06 21.75 3.69
C LEU A 58 -1.38 22.04 5.04
N SER A 59 -0.16 22.61 5.04
CA SER A 59 0.57 22.93 6.29
C SER A 59 -0.04 24.07 7.10
N ASN A 60 -0.93 24.87 6.51
CA ASN A 60 -1.61 25.99 7.17
C ASN A 60 -3.02 25.67 7.67
N VAL A 61 -3.46 24.40 7.55
CA VAL A 61 -4.73 23.97 8.14
C VAL A 61 -4.57 23.92 9.65
N LYS A 62 -4.87 25.05 10.28
CA LYS A 62 -4.99 25.16 11.73
C LYS A 62 -6.08 24.19 12.16
N LEU A 63 -5.69 23.16 12.90
CA LEU A 63 -6.53 22.09 13.46
C LEU A 63 -7.75 22.69 14.14
N SER A 64 -8.83 22.81 13.35
CA SER A 64 -10.17 23.17 13.75
C SER A 64 -10.87 21.81 13.79
N ASP A 65 -11.13 21.32 15.00
CA ASP A 65 -11.63 19.99 15.37
C ASP A 65 -11.16 18.79 14.49
N PRO A 66 -10.43 17.80 15.04
CA PRO A 66 -10.06 16.57 14.32
C PRO A 66 -11.25 15.85 13.67
N ASN A 67 -12.48 16.12 14.10
CA ASN A 67 -13.72 15.56 13.56
C ASN A 67 -14.29 16.27 12.31
N GLU A 68 -13.80 17.47 11.96
CA GLU A 68 -14.22 18.19 10.73
C GLU A 68 -13.31 17.94 9.52
N VAL A 69 -12.05 17.56 9.75
CA VAL A 69 -11.09 17.33 8.67
C VAL A 69 -11.46 16.04 7.92
N ASP A 70 -11.63 16.14 6.61
CA ASP A 70 -11.98 14.98 5.77
C ASP A 70 -10.86 13.92 5.72
N ASP A 71 -11.23 12.66 5.48
CA ASP A 71 -10.29 11.54 5.46
C ASP A 71 -9.21 11.65 4.37
N ASN A 72 -9.50 12.32 3.26
CA ASN A 72 -8.54 12.50 2.17
C ASN A 72 -7.49 13.56 2.51
N THR A 73 -7.88 14.62 3.20
CA THR A 73 -6.98 15.64 3.76
C THR A 73 -6.09 15.02 4.83
N LEU A 74 -6.63 14.19 5.72
CA LEU A 74 -5.85 13.44 6.69
C LEU A 74 -4.85 12.49 6.01
N MET A 75 -5.28 11.77 4.96
CA MET A 75 -4.37 10.94 4.17
C MET A 75 -3.27 11.75 3.50
N ALA A 76 -3.58 12.92 2.94
CA ALA A 76 -2.59 13.78 2.31
C ALA A 76 -1.54 14.27 3.33
N LEU A 77 -1.99 14.66 4.53
CA LEU A 77 -1.10 15.02 5.65
C LEU A 77 -0.26 13.84 6.13
N ALA A 78 -0.83 12.64 6.21
CA ALA A 78 -0.11 11.44 6.57
C ALA A 78 1.01 11.14 5.56
N HIS A 79 0.71 11.17 4.26
CA HIS A 79 1.70 10.98 3.20
C HIS A 79 2.78 12.07 3.20
N GLN A 80 2.41 13.32 3.46
CA GLN A 80 3.36 14.43 3.56
C GLN A 80 4.33 14.20 4.73
N ASN A 81 3.80 13.89 5.91
CA ASN A 81 4.62 13.62 7.09
C ASN A 81 5.49 12.38 6.91
N TYR A 82 4.98 11.32 6.28
CA TYR A 82 5.76 10.13 5.94
C TYR A 82 6.96 10.49 5.04
N LYS A 83 6.73 11.26 3.97
CA LYS A 83 7.80 11.71 3.06
C LYS A 83 8.80 12.65 3.75
N ALA A 84 8.36 13.41 4.76
CA ALA A 84 9.21 14.27 5.56
C ALA A 84 10.01 13.52 6.64
N GLY A 85 9.77 12.22 6.85
CA GLY A 85 10.38 11.44 7.93
C GLY A 85 9.69 11.61 9.29
N ASN A 86 8.58 12.35 9.35
CA ASN A 86 7.80 12.60 10.56
C ASN A 86 6.83 11.43 10.81
N TYR A 87 7.35 10.22 11.02
CA TYR A 87 6.55 9.00 11.05
C TYR A 87 5.52 8.96 12.18
N LYS A 88 5.81 9.57 13.33
CA LYS A 88 4.85 9.67 14.45
C LYS A 88 3.61 10.51 14.10
N GLN A 89 3.81 11.66 13.45
CA GLN A 89 2.71 12.50 12.99
C GLN A 89 1.94 11.84 11.84
N ALA A 90 2.64 11.14 10.95
CA ALA A 90 2.01 10.34 9.90
C ALA A 90 1.11 9.24 10.51
N LEU A 91 1.57 8.60 11.58
CA LEU A 91 0.81 7.60 12.33
C LEU A 91 -0.47 8.19 12.93
N GLU A 92 -0.38 9.35 13.59
CA GLU A 92 -1.55 10.04 14.17
C GLU A 92 -2.65 10.28 13.12
N HIS A 93 -2.29 10.87 11.98
CA HIS A 93 -3.27 11.12 10.91
C HIS A 93 -3.84 9.83 10.32
N SER A 94 -2.98 8.84 10.04
CA SER A 94 -3.42 7.55 9.47
C SER A 94 -4.28 6.73 10.43
N SER A 95 -4.06 6.89 11.74
CA SER A 95 -4.83 6.20 12.79
C SER A 95 -6.25 6.75 12.86
N VAL A 96 -6.43 8.07 12.75
CA VAL A 96 -7.77 8.69 12.68
C VAL A 96 -8.52 8.20 11.43
N VAL A 97 -7.84 8.13 10.28
CA VAL A 97 -8.44 7.58 9.04
C VAL A 97 -8.84 6.11 9.24
N TYR A 98 -8.01 5.33 9.92
CA TYR A 98 -8.30 3.92 10.22
C TYR A 98 -9.47 3.76 11.17
N GLU A 99 -9.59 4.59 12.21
CA GLU A 99 -10.73 4.57 13.14
C GLU A 99 -12.06 4.85 12.44
N ARG A 100 -12.04 5.71 11.40
CA ARG A 100 -13.23 6.05 10.61
C ARG A 100 -13.54 5.01 9.54
N ASN A 101 -12.53 4.55 8.82
CA ASN A 101 -12.67 3.56 7.76
C ASN A 101 -11.54 2.51 7.84
N PRO A 102 -11.74 1.43 8.61
CA PRO A 102 -10.77 0.35 8.74
C PRO A 102 -10.53 -0.43 7.44
N CYS A 103 -11.45 -0.34 6.47
CA CYS A 103 -11.39 -1.08 5.21
C CYS A 103 -10.64 -0.33 4.10
N ARG A 104 -10.11 0.86 4.40
CA ARG A 104 -9.40 1.70 3.44
C ARG A 104 -7.98 1.13 3.17
N THR A 105 -7.83 0.39 2.08
CA THR A 105 -6.59 -0.36 1.76
C THR A 105 -5.38 0.53 1.55
N ASP A 106 -5.51 1.69 0.90
CA ASP A 106 -4.41 2.67 0.75
C ASP A 106 -3.91 3.20 2.10
N ASN A 107 -4.80 3.41 3.07
CA ASN A 107 -4.42 3.77 4.44
C ASN A 107 -3.75 2.60 5.19
N LEU A 108 -4.24 1.38 5.03
CA LEU A 108 -3.62 0.19 5.63
C LEU A 108 -2.19 -0.05 5.11
N LEU A 109 -1.97 0.12 3.80
CA LEU A 109 -0.64 0.08 3.19
C LEU A 109 0.27 1.15 3.80
N LEU A 110 -0.23 2.38 3.93
CA LEU A 110 0.52 3.49 4.53
C LEU A 110 0.84 3.24 6.00
N LEU A 111 -0.10 2.74 6.79
CA LEU A 111 0.13 2.32 8.19
C LEU A 111 1.22 1.26 8.28
N GLY A 112 1.18 0.26 7.39
CA GLY A 112 2.22 -0.74 7.28
C GLY A 112 3.60 -0.13 7.07
N ALA A 113 3.72 0.77 6.09
CA ALA A 113 4.96 1.49 5.82
C ALA A 113 5.41 2.39 6.99
N ILE A 114 4.49 3.08 7.66
CA ILE A 114 4.77 3.92 8.84
C ILE A 114 5.33 3.05 9.97
N HIS A 115 4.69 1.93 10.30
CA HIS A 115 5.17 1.01 11.34
C HIS A 115 6.54 0.42 11.00
N TYR A 116 6.80 0.12 9.73
CA TYR A 116 8.14 -0.30 9.30
C TYR A 116 9.20 0.76 9.62
N GLN A 117 8.93 2.04 9.30
CA GLN A 117 9.85 3.13 9.59
C GLN A 117 10.03 3.41 11.09
N LEU A 118 9.02 3.05 11.90
CA LEU A 118 9.09 3.10 13.36
C LEU A 118 9.78 1.86 13.97
N HIS A 119 10.23 0.92 13.15
CA HIS A 119 10.79 -0.38 13.55
C HIS A 119 9.78 -1.32 14.26
N ASP A 120 8.50 -1.05 14.12
CA ASP A 120 7.40 -1.87 14.63
C ASP A 120 7.01 -2.95 13.61
N TYR A 121 7.94 -3.86 13.33
CA TYR A 121 7.81 -4.81 12.21
C TYR A 121 6.59 -5.74 12.31
N ASP A 122 6.18 -6.12 13.52
CA ASP A 122 4.98 -6.94 13.73
C ASP A 122 3.70 -6.19 13.35
N GLN A 123 3.62 -4.89 13.66
CA GLN A 123 2.49 -4.05 13.26
C GLN A 123 2.50 -3.78 11.75
N CYS A 124 3.69 -3.60 11.15
CA CYS A 124 3.82 -3.52 9.70
C CYS A 124 3.20 -4.75 9.01
N ILE A 125 3.57 -5.95 9.47
CA ILE A 125 3.04 -7.20 8.92
C ILE A 125 1.53 -7.27 9.11
N ALA A 126 1.03 -7.01 10.33
CA ALA A 126 -0.41 -7.08 10.63
C ALA A 126 -1.27 -6.14 9.76
N LYS A 127 -0.81 -4.90 9.51
CA LYS A 127 -1.55 -3.94 8.70
C LYS A 127 -1.56 -4.27 7.23
N ASN A 128 -0.46 -4.83 6.70
CA ASN A 128 -0.43 -5.33 5.33
C ASN A 128 -1.27 -6.61 5.17
N GLU A 129 -1.32 -7.50 6.18
CA GLU A 129 -2.24 -8.64 6.18
C GLU A 129 -3.71 -8.22 6.22
N GLU A 130 -4.05 -7.17 6.97
CA GLU A 130 -5.38 -6.54 6.94
C GLU A 130 -5.73 -6.06 5.52
N ALA A 131 -4.80 -5.38 4.85
CA ALA A 131 -5.00 -4.89 3.49
C ALA A 131 -5.22 -6.05 2.50
N LEU A 132 -4.40 -7.10 2.58
CA LEU A 132 -4.51 -8.30 1.73
C LEU A 132 -5.80 -9.10 1.95
N ARG A 133 -6.40 -9.03 3.16
CA ARG A 133 -7.72 -9.62 3.40
C ARG A 133 -8.85 -8.87 2.69
N ILE A 134 -8.66 -7.59 2.37
CA ILE A 134 -9.64 -6.76 1.66
C ILE A 134 -9.37 -6.83 0.16
N ASP A 135 -8.12 -6.66 -0.25
CA ASP A 135 -7.65 -6.80 -1.63
C ASP A 135 -6.49 -7.80 -1.72
N PRO A 136 -6.77 -9.07 -2.07
CA PRO A 136 -5.75 -10.10 -2.19
C PRO A 136 -4.70 -9.85 -3.28
N HIS A 137 -4.94 -8.93 -4.22
CA HIS A 137 -4.03 -8.65 -5.33
C HIS A 137 -3.16 -7.41 -5.06
N PHE A 138 -3.14 -6.91 -3.81
CA PHE A 138 -2.41 -5.70 -3.47
C PHE A 138 -0.91 -5.98 -3.29
N ALA A 139 -0.18 -6.05 -4.41
CA ALA A 139 1.21 -6.52 -4.47
C ALA A 139 2.16 -5.71 -3.58
N GLU A 140 1.93 -4.40 -3.41
CA GLU A 140 2.74 -3.53 -2.57
C GLU A 140 2.79 -3.99 -1.09
N CYS A 141 1.74 -4.66 -0.61
CA CYS A 141 1.71 -5.20 0.75
C CYS A 141 2.78 -6.29 0.97
N TYR A 142 2.99 -7.15 -0.02
CA TYR A 142 4.02 -8.19 0.05
C TYR A 142 5.42 -7.59 0.12
N GLY A 143 5.69 -6.49 -0.60
CA GLY A 143 6.96 -5.76 -0.51
C GLY A 143 7.23 -5.20 0.89
N ASN A 144 6.21 -4.60 1.53
CA ASN A 144 6.34 -4.10 2.90
C ASN A 144 6.57 -5.23 3.92
N MET A 145 5.83 -6.34 3.79
CA MET A 145 6.01 -7.52 4.64
C MET A 145 7.39 -8.15 4.46
N ALA A 146 7.87 -8.25 3.22
CA ALA A 146 9.20 -8.77 2.92
C ALA A 146 10.29 -7.93 3.59
N ASN A 147 10.21 -6.59 3.48
CA ASN A 147 11.11 -5.68 4.17
C ASN A 147 11.08 -5.91 5.69
N ALA A 148 9.89 -6.01 6.29
CA ALA A 148 9.75 -6.26 7.72
C ALA A 148 10.36 -7.61 8.16
N TRP A 149 10.14 -8.69 7.40
CA TRP A 149 10.73 -10.00 7.69
C TRP A 149 12.26 -9.99 7.55
N LYS A 150 12.78 -9.25 6.56
CA LYS A 150 14.22 -9.05 6.38
C LYS A 150 14.83 -8.37 7.59
N GLU A 151 14.23 -7.29 8.09
CA GLU A 151 14.74 -6.57 9.27
C GLU A 151 14.59 -7.37 10.58
N LYS A 152 13.62 -8.29 10.64
CA LYS A 152 13.53 -9.30 11.72
C LYS A 152 14.58 -10.41 11.61
N GLY A 153 15.39 -10.44 10.56
CA GLY A 153 16.42 -11.44 10.31
C GLY A 153 15.91 -12.75 9.68
N ASN A 154 14.63 -12.84 9.34
CA ASN A 154 14.07 -14.03 8.69
C ASN A 154 14.13 -13.87 7.16
N ILE A 155 15.34 -13.99 6.63
CA ILE A 155 15.64 -13.72 5.21
C ILE A 155 14.89 -14.68 4.27
N ASP A 156 14.77 -15.96 4.64
CA ASP A 156 14.06 -16.96 3.81
C ASP A 156 12.59 -16.57 3.62
N THR A 157 11.94 -16.10 4.69
CA THR A 157 10.55 -15.63 4.62
C THR A 157 10.45 -14.35 3.81
N ALA A 158 11.41 -13.42 3.96
CA ALA A 158 11.45 -12.20 3.17
C ALA A 158 11.54 -12.48 1.65
N ILE A 159 12.38 -13.44 1.25
CA ILE A 159 12.52 -13.84 -0.16
C ILE A 159 11.19 -14.35 -0.71
N GLN A 160 10.47 -15.19 0.03
CA GLN A 160 9.16 -15.68 -0.39
C GLN A 160 8.17 -14.54 -0.63
N TYR A 161 8.10 -13.58 0.28
CA TYR A 161 7.23 -12.41 0.12
C TYR A 161 7.65 -11.49 -1.02
N TYR A 162 8.96 -11.32 -1.28
CA TYR A 162 9.40 -10.58 -2.47
C TYR A 162 8.99 -11.26 -3.77
N LEU A 163 9.00 -12.60 -3.81
CA LEU A 163 8.56 -13.35 -4.99
C LEU A 163 7.06 -13.16 -5.24
N PHE A 164 6.24 -13.20 -4.19
CA PHE A 164 4.80 -12.90 -4.32
C PHE A 164 4.51 -11.46 -4.77
N ALA A 165 5.40 -10.50 -4.50
CA ALA A 165 5.22 -9.12 -4.94
C ALA A 165 5.44 -8.92 -6.46
N ILE A 166 6.04 -9.89 -7.16
CA ILE A 166 6.40 -9.78 -8.59
C ILE A 166 5.74 -10.84 -9.48
N GLU A 167 4.94 -11.74 -8.89
CA GLU A 167 4.18 -12.79 -9.57
C GLU A 167 2.83 -12.25 -10.07
#